data_AF-A0A7S4IW90-F1
#
_entry.id   AF-A0A7S4IW90-F1
#
_cell.length_a   1.000
_cell.length_b   1.000
_cell.length_c   1.000
_cell.angle_alpha   90.00
_cell.angle_beta   90.00
_cell.angle_gamma   90.00
#
_symmetry.space_group_name_H-M   'P 1'
#
loop_
_entity.id
_entity.type
_entity.pdbx_description
1 polymer ?
#
loop_
_entity_poly.entity_id
_entity_poly.type
_entity_poly.pdbx_seq_one_letter_code
_entity_poly.pdbx_strand_id
1 'polypeptide(L)'
;NAQFLRLSSELFQGAVKAAPLKAAMNDLANKRHMETLNKEKVLRRAWNEHDAQKQIFERNSDAMQQLSALNSTLEEACGDPARYKGADCKEPTRRQQLVGLRNQLRETLATVETRLEVAKGEKEDMDPVVADAREKAKERMKLPIHLRGSAVLNCT
;
A
#
# COMPACT_ATOMS: atom_id res chain seq x y z
N ASN A 1 -55.41 -3.62 -37.93
CA ASN A 1 -54.66 -2.65 -37.08
C ASN A 1 -54.56 -2.97 -35.59
N ALA A 2 -55.51 -3.67 -34.95
CA ALA A 2 -55.43 -3.95 -33.51
C ALA A 2 -54.37 -5.01 -33.11
N GLN A 3 -54.11 -6.00 -33.96
CA GLN A 3 -53.13 -7.07 -33.67
C GLN A 3 -51.67 -6.59 -33.70
N PHE A 4 -51.35 -5.66 -34.61
CA PHE A 4 -50.00 -5.08 -34.72
C PHE A 4 -49.63 -4.27 -33.46
N LEU A 5 -50.59 -3.51 -32.92
CA LEU A 5 -50.41 -2.73 -31.70
C LEU A 5 -50.21 -3.60 -30.44
N ARG A 6 -50.83 -4.79 -30.40
CA ARG A 6 -50.61 -5.77 -29.31
C ARG A 6 -49.22 -6.37 -29.35
N LEU A 7 -48.77 -6.82 -30.52
CA LEU A 7 -47.43 -7.40 -30.71
C LEU A 7 -46.32 -6.39 -30.40
N SER A 8 -46.49 -5.12 -30.79
CA SER A 8 -45.53 -4.06 -30.43
C SER A 8 -45.49 -3.77 -28.93
N SER A 9 -46.64 -3.86 -28.25
CA SER A 9 -46.73 -3.64 -26.79
C SER A 9 -46.07 -4.79 -26.00
N GLU A 10 -46.27 -6.04 -26.43
CA GLU A 10 -45.68 -7.22 -25.81
C GLU A 10 -44.15 -7.28 -26.00
N LEU A 11 -43.66 -6.93 -27.19
CA LEU A 11 -42.22 -6.79 -27.47
C LEU A 11 -41.58 -5.69 -26.62
N PHE A 12 -42.27 -4.55 -26.48
CA PHE A 12 -41.78 -3.44 -25.65
C PHE A 12 -41.76 -3.81 -24.16
N GLN A 13 -42.81 -4.46 -23.64
CA GLN A 13 -42.84 -4.95 -22.26
C GLN A 13 -41.79 -6.04 -22.00
N GLY A 14 -41.51 -6.92 -22.97
CA GLY A 14 -40.43 -7.90 -22.89
C GLY A 14 -39.04 -7.26 -22.83
N ALA A 15 -38.81 -6.23 -23.66
CA ALA A 15 -37.55 -5.49 -23.67
C ALA A 15 -37.30 -4.72 -22.36
N VAL A 16 -38.35 -4.11 -21.78
CA VAL A 16 -38.27 -3.38 -20.50
C VAL A 16 -37.99 -4.32 -19.32
N LYS A 17 -38.53 -5.55 -19.33
CA LYS A 17 -38.26 -6.55 -18.29
C LYS A 17 -36.85 -7.18 -18.38
N ALA A 18 -36.25 -7.24 -19.57
CA ALA A 18 -34.92 -7.82 -19.77
C ALA A 18 -33.76 -6.83 -19.53
N ALA A 19 -34.01 -5.51 -19.60
CA ALA A 19 -33.03 -4.47 -19.33
C ALA A 19 -32.39 -4.52 -17.92
N PRO A 20 -33.14 -4.69 -16.80
CA PRO A 20 -32.54 -4.73 -15.47
C PRO A 20 -31.66 -5.97 -15.23
N LEU A 21 -31.98 -7.11 -15.85
CA LEU A 21 -31.16 -8.34 -15.76
C LEU A 21 -29.80 -8.19 -16.45
N LYS A 22 -29.76 -7.52 -17.61
CA LYS A 22 -28.50 -7.26 -18.33
C LYS A 22 -27.60 -6.26 -17.59
N ALA A 23 -28.19 -5.24 -16.96
CA ALA A 23 -27.45 -4.30 -16.12
C ALA A 23 -26.87 -4.99 -14.86
N ALA A 24 -27.67 -5.81 -14.17
CA ALA A 24 -27.22 -6.56 -12.99
C ALA A 24 -26.11 -7.58 -13.29
N MET A 25 -26.15 -8.24 -14.46
CA MET A 25 -25.06 -9.13 -14.91
C MET A 25 -23.77 -8.37 -15.21
N ASN A 26 -23.87 -7.16 -15.74
CA ASN A 26 -22.72 -6.28 -15.98
C ASN A 26 -22.10 -5.80 -14.66
N ASP A 27 -22.92 -5.44 -13.68
CA ASP A 27 -22.46 -5.04 -12.34
C ASP A 27 -21.74 -6.18 -11.60
N LEU A 28 -22.24 -7.41 -11.71
CA LEU A 28 -21.57 -8.57 -11.11
C LEU A 28 -20.22 -8.87 -11.80
N ALA A 29 -20.15 -8.73 -13.12
CA ALA A 29 -18.91 -8.90 -13.88
C ALA A 29 -17.89 -7.81 -13.51
N ASN A 30 -18.32 -6.56 -13.40
CA ASN A 30 -17.49 -5.44 -12.98
C ASN A 30 -16.98 -5.63 -11.53
N LYS A 31 -17.83 -6.10 -10.61
CA LYS A 31 -17.40 -6.42 -9.23
C LYS A 31 -16.33 -7.50 -9.21
N ARG A 32 -16.54 -8.61 -9.93
CA ARG A 32 -15.54 -9.69 -10.03
C ARG A 32 -14.23 -9.23 -10.67
N HIS A 33 -14.32 -8.37 -11.68
CA HIS A 33 -13.15 -7.79 -12.33
C HIS A 33 -12.36 -6.89 -11.36
N MET A 34 -13.06 -6.02 -10.62
CA MET A 34 -12.44 -5.17 -9.59
C MET A 34 -11.82 -5.99 -8.45
N GLU A 35 -12.48 -7.05 -7.99
CA GLU A 35 -11.91 -7.97 -7.00
C GLU A 35 -10.63 -8.65 -7.50
N THR A 36 -10.61 -9.05 -8.78
CA THR A 36 -9.44 -9.66 -9.41
C THR A 36 -8.29 -8.66 -9.51
N LEU A 37 -8.57 -7.42 -9.93
CA LEU A 37 -7.58 -6.35 -9.97
C LEU A 37 -7.03 -6.02 -8.58
N ASN A 38 -7.88 -5.99 -7.55
CA ASN A 38 -7.43 -5.75 -6.17
C ASN A 38 -6.53 -6.88 -5.67
N LYS A 39 -6.88 -8.15 -5.95
CA LYS A 39 -6.02 -9.30 -5.63
C LYS A 39 -4.68 -9.20 -6.34
N GLU A 40 -4.68 -8.83 -7.63
CA GLU A 40 -3.45 -8.66 -8.39
C GLU A 40 -2.58 -7.51 -7.84
N LYS A 41 -3.19 -6.38 -7.47
CA LYS A 41 -2.50 -5.26 -6.81
C LYS A 41 -1.83 -5.70 -5.50
N VAL A 42 -2.54 -6.43 -4.65
CA VAL A 42 -2.00 -6.95 -3.38
C VAL A 42 -0.83 -7.90 -3.63
N LEU A 43 -0.99 -8.84 -4.58
CA LEU A 43 0.07 -9.79 -4.93
C LEU A 43 1.31 -9.09 -5.50
N ARG A 44 1.14 -8.06 -6.35
CA ARG A 44 2.26 -7.26 -6.87
C ARG A 44 3.00 -6.51 -5.76
N ARG A 45 2.27 -5.94 -4.79
CA ARG A 45 2.90 -5.28 -3.62
C ARG A 45 3.71 -6.27 -2.78
N ALA A 46 3.12 -7.43 -2.47
CA ALA A 46 3.80 -8.48 -1.72
C ALA A 46 5.03 -9.03 -2.47
N TRP A 47 4.96 -9.15 -3.80
CA TRP A 47 6.09 -9.58 -4.62
C TRP A 47 7.23 -8.56 -4.60
N ASN A 48 6.93 -7.27 -4.75
CA ASN A 48 7.93 -6.22 -4.71
C ASN A 48 8.62 -6.14 -3.33
N GLU A 49 7.87 -6.33 -2.25
CA GLU A 49 8.41 -6.40 -0.90
C GLU A 49 9.34 -7.60 -0.72
N HIS A 50 8.96 -8.77 -1.25
CA HIS A 50 9.77 -9.97 -1.21
C HIS A 50 11.07 -9.86 -2.03
N ASP A 51 11.04 -9.26 -3.22
CA ASP A 51 12.26 -9.01 -4.01
C ASP A 51 13.18 -7.98 -3.35
N ALA A 52 12.62 -6.95 -2.70
CA ALA A 52 13.40 -6.02 -1.90
C ALA A 52 14.09 -6.70 -0.71
N GLN A 53 13.41 -7.65 -0.05
CA GLN A 53 13.98 -8.43 1.05
C GLN A 53 15.10 -9.37 0.57
N LYS A 54 14.96 -10.01 -0.60
CA LYS A 54 16.02 -10.88 -1.15
C LYS A 54 17.34 -10.14 -1.35
N GLN A 55 17.29 -8.90 -1.84
CA GLN A 55 18.48 -8.09 -2.02
C GLN A 55 19.24 -7.87 -0.70
N ILE A 56 18.56 -7.87 0.45
CA ILE A 56 19.23 -7.74 1.75
C ILE A 56 20.00 -9.01 2.10
N PHE A 57 19.46 -10.21 1.78
CA PHE A 57 20.09 -11.49 2.11
C PHE A 57 21.11 -12.00 1.08
N GLU A 58 21.26 -11.31 -0.06
CA GLU A 58 22.32 -11.61 -1.01
C GLU A 58 23.70 -11.34 -0.40
N ARG A 59 24.65 -12.26 -0.59
CA ARG A 59 25.98 -12.19 0.01
C ARG A 59 26.78 -10.95 -0.44
N ASN A 60 26.43 -10.38 -1.59
CA ASN A 60 27.05 -9.17 -2.13
C ASN A 60 26.33 -7.90 -1.72
N SER A 61 25.22 -7.97 -0.98
CA SER A 61 24.50 -6.79 -0.54
C SER A 61 25.34 -5.96 0.42
N ASP A 62 25.23 -4.64 0.34
CA ASP A 62 25.95 -3.73 1.24
C ASP A 62 25.64 -4.04 2.71
N ALA A 63 24.40 -4.41 3.01
CA ALA A 63 23.96 -4.78 4.35
C ALA A 63 24.63 -6.06 4.86
N MET A 64 24.75 -7.11 4.04
CA MET A 64 25.44 -8.35 4.42
C MET A 64 26.95 -8.17 4.52
N GLN A 65 27.55 -7.32 3.68
CA GLN A 65 28.96 -6.96 3.79
C GLN A 65 29.24 -6.21 5.10
N GLN A 66 28.40 -5.23 5.45
CA GLN A 66 28.50 -4.52 6.74
C GLN A 66 28.34 -5.46 7.93
N LEU A 67 27.40 -6.40 7.86
CA LEU A 67 27.16 -7.37 8.92
C LEU A 67 28.33 -8.35 9.07
N SER A 68 28.92 -8.81 7.96
CA SER A 68 30.14 -9.63 7.96
C SER A 68 31.34 -8.90 8.53
N ALA A 69 31.50 -7.60 8.21
CA ALA A 69 32.56 -6.78 8.75
C ALA A 69 32.40 -6.58 10.27
N LEU A 70 31.19 -6.28 10.74
CA LEU A 70 30.87 -6.17 12.16
C LEU A 70 31.13 -7.48 12.92
N ASN A 71 30.77 -8.62 12.33
CA ASN A 71 31.06 -9.92 12.94
C ASN A 71 32.57 -10.17 13.08
N SER A 72 33.35 -9.81 12.06
CA SER A 72 34.82 -9.92 12.11
C SER A 72 35.41 -9.03 13.21
N THR A 73 34.91 -7.80 13.35
CA THR A 73 35.32 -6.88 14.42
C THR A 73 34.95 -7.40 15.82
N LEU A 74 33.77 -8.02 15.96
CA LEU A 74 33.36 -8.64 17.22
C LEU A 74 34.21 -9.86 17.57
N GLU A 75 34.50 -10.72 16.60
CA GLU A 75 35.40 -11.86 16.78
C GLU A 75 36.80 -11.40 17.21
N GLU A 76 37.32 -10.33 16.62
CA GLU A 76 38.60 -9.74 17.01
C GLU A 76 38.55 -9.12 18.43
N ALA A 77 37.48 -8.40 18.76
CA ALA A 77 37.30 -7.77 20.07
C ALA A 77 37.06 -8.78 21.20
N CYS A 78 36.36 -9.88 20.93
CA CYS A 78 36.08 -10.94 21.90
C CYS A 78 37.20 -11.99 21.99
N GLY A 79 38.01 -12.16 20.94
CA GLY A 79 39.09 -13.14 20.88
C GLY A 79 40.30 -12.78 21.76
N ASP A 80 40.54 -11.49 22.02
CA ASP A 80 41.63 -11.04 22.88
C ASP A 80 41.21 -9.90 23.83
N PRO A 81 40.69 -10.25 25.03
CA PRO A 81 40.29 -9.29 26.06
C PRO A 81 41.44 -8.41 26.57
N ALA A 82 42.70 -8.75 26.28
CA ALA A 82 43.86 -7.97 26.69
C ALA A 82 44.20 -6.84 25.70
N ARG A 83 43.84 -6.97 24.41
CA ARG A 83 44.03 -5.92 23.38
C ARG A 83 43.10 -4.72 23.56
N TYR A 84 41.87 -4.96 24.02
CA TYR A 84 40.89 -3.91 24.29
C TYR A 84 40.97 -3.31 25.71
N LYS A 85 41.95 -3.74 26.53
CA LYS A 85 42.30 -3.08 27.81
C LYS A 85 43.21 -1.85 27.63
N GLY A 86 43.25 -1.28 26.43
CA GLY A 86 43.92 -0.01 26.16
C GLY A 86 43.08 1.18 26.62
N ALA A 87 43.34 1.65 27.84
CA ALA A 87 43.12 3.01 28.39
C ALA A 87 41.74 3.71 28.34
N ASP A 88 40.82 3.40 27.42
CA ASP A 88 39.57 4.18 27.24
C ASP A 88 38.28 3.36 27.46
N CYS A 89 38.35 2.04 27.55
CA CYS A 89 37.21 1.21 27.94
C CYS A 89 37.10 1.13 29.48
N LYS A 90 36.84 2.27 30.14
CA LYS A 90 36.35 2.22 31.52
C LYS A 90 34.96 1.59 31.48
N GLU A 91 34.81 0.40 32.08
CA GLU A 91 33.50 -0.17 32.31
C GLU A 91 32.60 0.90 32.93
N PRO A 92 31.47 1.23 32.30
CA PRO A 92 30.61 2.28 32.81
C PRO A 92 30.16 1.90 34.21
N THR A 93 30.35 2.82 35.15
CA THR A 93 29.87 2.63 36.52
C THR A 93 28.39 2.29 36.50
N ARG A 94 27.90 1.54 37.50
CA ARG A 94 26.47 1.20 37.63
C ARG A 94 25.55 2.42 37.47
N ARG A 95 25.99 3.59 37.94
CA ARG A 95 25.29 4.87 37.76
C ARG A 95 25.24 5.31 36.28
N GLN A 96 26.34 5.22 35.54
CA GLN A 96 26.38 5.53 34.11
C GLN A 96 25.53 4.56 33.30
N GLN A 97 25.54 3.27 33.62
CA GLN A 97 24.68 2.27 33.00
C GLN A 97 23.19 2.58 33.22
N LEU A 98 22.79 2.89 34.46
CA LEU A 98 21.40 3.27 34.78
C LEU A 98 20.98 4.57 34.09
N VAL A 99 21.87 5.55 33.98
CA VAL A 99 21.61 6.80 33.24
C VAL A 99 21.45 6.54 31.75
N GLY A 100 22.29 5.66 31.17
CA GLY A 100 22.17 5.23 29.77
C GLY A 100 20.84 4.55 29.50
N LEU A 101 20.46 3.57 30.31
CA LEU A 101 19.17 2.87 30.20
C LEU A 101 17.98 3.84 30.34
N ARG A 102 18.03 4.77 31.29
CA ARG A 102 16.98 5.78 31.46
C ARG A 102 16.85 6.67 30.22
N ASN A 103 17.97 7.08 29.63
CA ASN A 103 17.95 7.94 28.44
C ASN A 103 17.40 7.17 27.23
N GLN A 104 17.80 5.90 27.04
CA GLN A 104 17.25 5.01 26.01
C GLN A 104 15.74 4.80 26.18
N LEU A 105 15.26 4.61 27.42
CA LEU A 105 13.82 4.51 27.70
C LEU A 105 13.08 5.80 27.32
N ARG A 106 13.64 6.97 27.59
CA ARG A 106 13.03 8.25 27.18
C ARG A 106 12.96 8.41 25.66
N GLU A 107 14.02 8.02 24.96
CA GLU A 107 14.09 8.12 23.50
C GLU A 107 13.13 7.15 22.80
N THR A 108 13.06 5.91 23.29
CA THR A 108 12.10 4.92 22.78
C THR A 108 10.66 5.34 23.04
N LEU A 109 10.35 5.89 24.22
CA LEU A 109 9.02 6.46 24.50
C LEU A 109 8.69 7.62 23.56
N ALA A 110 9.60 8.58 23.35
CA ALA A 110 9.40 9.67 22.41
C ALA A 110 9.21 9.19 20.96
N THR A 111 9.94 8.13 20.57
CA THR A 111 9.79 7.50 19.24
C THR A 111 8.43 6.83 19.10
N VAL A 112 7.93 6.17 20.15
CA VAL A 112 6.60 5.56 20.16
C VAL A 112 5.51 6.63 20.11
N GLU A 113 5.65 7.72 20.87
CA GLU A 113 4.72 8.86 20.85
C GLU A 113 4.64 9.49 19.45
N THR A 114 5.80 9.77 18.84
CA THR A 114 5.82 10.33 17.47
C THR A 114 5.21 9.38 16.44
N ARG A 115 5.48 8.08 16.52
CA ARG A 115 4.84 7.08 15.64
C ARG A 115 3.34 6.97 15.86
N LEU A 116 2.86 7.10 17.10
CA LEU A 116 1.43 7.12 17.40
C LEU A 116 0.76 8.37 16.85
N GLU A 117 1.41 9.53 16.92
CA GLU A 117 0.89 10.76 16.30
C GLU A 117 0.89 10.70 14.78
N VAL A 118 1.91 10.10 14.15
CA VAL A 118 1.92 9.82 12.71
C VAL A 118 0.79 8.86 12.34
N ALA A 119 0.62 7.75 13.06
CA ALA A 119 -0.45 6.79 12.81
C ALA A 119 -1.86 7.37 13.02
N LYS A 120 -2.01 8.38 13.90
CA LYS A 120 -3.26 9.15 14.04
C LYS A 120 -3.45 10.19 12.93
N GLY A 121 -2.35 10.69 12.37
CA GLY A 121 -2.32 11.73 11.33
C GLY A 121 -2.39 11.20 9.90
N GLU A 122 -2.07 9.92 9.68
CA GLU A 122 -2.24 9.22 8.40
C GLU A 122 -3.75 9.09 8.08
N LYS A 123 -4.31 10.16 7.51
CA LYS A 123 -5.46 10.04 6.62
C LYS A 123 -5.02 9.13 5.49
N GLU A 124 -5.81 8.09 5.18
CA GLU A 124 -5.60 7.23 4.02
C GLU A 124 -5.20 8.08 2.81
N ASP A 125 -3.91 8.02 2.44
CA ASP A 125 -3.45 8.59 1.18
C ASP A 125 -4.20 7.86 0.08
N MET A 126 -5.19 8.53 -0.49
CA MET A 126 -5.97 7.99 -1.59
C MET A 126 -5.02 7.68 -2.75
N ASP A 127 -4.98 6.42 -3.16
CA ASP A 127 -4.21 5.93 -4.30
C ASP A 127 -4.36 6.90 -5.49
N PRO A 128 -3.25 7.35 -6.11
CA PRO A 128 -3.27 8.36 -7.17
C PRO A 128 -4.20 7.99 -8.35
N VAL A 129 -4.42 6.70 -8.60
CA VAL A 129 -5.39 6.24 -9.61
C VAL A 129 -6.84 6.56 -9.19
N VAL A 130 -7.14 6.45 -7.90
CA VAL A 130 -8.47 6.75 -7.36
C VAL A 130 -8.67 8.26 -7.22
N ALA A 131 -7.61 9.03 -6.96
CA ALA A 131 -7.62 10.48 -7.01
C ALA A 131 -7.94 11.00 -8.42
N ASP A 132 -7.24 10.50 -9.45
CA ASP A 132 -7.45 10.84 -10.86
C ASP A 132 -8.85 10.40 -11.34
N ALA A 133 -9.33 9.22 -10.92
CA ALA A 133 -10.69 8.76 -11.22
C ALA A 133 -11.77 9.67 -10.58
N ARG A 134 -11.53 10.18 -9.37
CA ARG A 134 -12.45 11.09 -8.67
C ARG A 134 -12.47 12.47 -9.32
N GLU A 135 -11.33 12.94 -9.81
CA GLU A 135 -11.24 14.19 -10.58
C GLU A 135 -12.00 14.08 -11.91
N LYS A 136 -11.74 13.03 -12.69
CA LYS A 136 -12.47 12.74 -13.94
C LYS A 136 -13.97 12.57 -13.70
N ALA A 137 -14.37 11.95 -12.59
CA ALA A 137 -15.77 11.85 -12.20
C ALA A 137 -16.39 13.22 -11.89
N LYS A 138 -15.69 14.09 -11.16
CA LYS A 138 -16.13 15.47 -10.90
C LYS A 138 -16.29 16.27 -12.19
N GLU A 139 -15.37 16.13 -13.14
CA GLU A 139 -15.48 16.80 -14.43
C GLU A 139 -16.68 16.31 -15.24
N ARG A 140 -16.92 14.99 -15.25
CA ARG A 140 -18.13 14.42 -15.88
C ARG A 140 -19.42 14.89 -15.20
N MET A 141 -19.41 15.14 -13.89
CA MET A 141 -20.57 15.71 -13.21
C MET A 141 -20.88 17.16 -13.59
N LYS A 142 -19.93 17.90 -14.19
CA LYS A 142 -20.20 19.22 -14.77
C LYS A 142 -21.04 19.14 -16.06
N LEU A 143 -21.12 17.96 -16.69
CA LEU A 143 -21.95 17.75 -17.87
C LEU A 143 -23.42 17.49 -17.51
N PRO A 144 -24.38 17.88 -18.37
CA PRO A 144 -25.78 17.52 -18.25
C PRO A 144 -25.99 16.00 -18.11
N ILE A 145 -26.98 15.57 -17.31
CA ILE A 145 -27.21 14.16 -16.93
C ILE A 145 -27.18 13.18 -18.13
N HIS A 146 -27.78 13.57 -19.26
CA HIS A 146 -27.87 12.74 -20.47
C HIS A 146 -26.53 12.60 -21.23
N LEU A 147 -25.51 13.40 -20.90
CA LEU A 147 -24.18 13.38 -21.54
C LEU A 147 -23.10 12.73 -20.64
N ARG A 148 -23.39 12.47 -19.37
CA ARG A 148 -22.40 11.91 -18.41
C ARG A 148 -21.93 10.49 -18.74
N GLY A 149 -22.70 9.74 -19.53
CA GLY A 149 -22.39 8.38 -19.98
C GLY A 149 -21.84 8.28 -21.41
N SER A 150 -21.76 9.40 -22.14
CA SER A 150 -21.22 9.40 -23.50
C SER A 150 -19.70 9.38 -23.46
N ALA A 151 -19.06 8.58 -24.32
CA ALA A 151 -17.63 8.69 -24.55
C ALA A 151 -17.35 10.13 -25.01
N VAL A 152 -16.48 10.84 -24.29
CA VAL A 152 -15.96 12.13 -24.74
C VAL A 152 -15.02 11.80 -25.90
N LEU A 153 -15.54 11.91 -27.11
CA LEU A 153 -14.72 11.83 -28.32
C LEU A 153 -13.82 13.07 -28.32
N ASN A 154 -12.60 12.92 -27.84
CA ASN A 154 -11.56 13.90 -28.10
C ASN A 154 -11.21 13.78 -29.58
N CYS A 155 -11.83 14.62 -30.41
CA CYS A 155 -11.38 14.85 -31.78
C CYS A 155 -10.00 15.52 -31.70
N THR A 156 -8.96 14.75 -31.94
CA THR A 156 -7.66 15.26 -32.41
C THR A 156 -7.75 15.62 -33.88
#